data_AF-A0A7J6V4Z7-F1
#
_entry.id   AF-A0A7J6V4Z7-F1
#
_cell.length_a   1.000
_cell.length_b   1.000
_cell.length_c   1.000
_cell.angle_alpha   90.00
_cell.angle_beta   90.00
_cell.angle_gamma   90.00
#
_symmetry.space_group_name_H-M   'P 1'
#
loop_
_entity.id
_entity.type
_entity.pdbx_description
1 polymer ?
#
loop_
_entity_poly.entity_id
_entity_poly.type
_entity_poly.pdbx_seq_one_letter_code
_entity_poly.pdbx_strand_id
1 'polypeptide(L)'
;MKIEDHGNGQVKVHVCKYYKPEETSSWGKRSFHGAKELVISDHTVIESVDEIEGKCIVHTLEDYRKLKPVATEDYYCRFAYNITTDTITMRSEPYDRDVVFHPSCIDLTEQEAKMLDGYVCDDCYSDMTKTNNRPAGNTKEQEEIDLWNGVEVKD
;
A
#
# COMPACT_ATOMS: atom_id res chain seq x y z
N MET A 1 -4.61 -4.89 16.41
CA MET A 1 -5.87 -5.14 17.17
C MET A 1 -5.53 -5.19 18.64
N LYS A 2 -6.31 -4.53 19.50
CA LYS A 2 -6.17 -4.63 20.96
C LYS A 2 -7.46 -5.18 21.54
N ILE A 3 -7.36 -6.20 22.39
CA ILE A 3 -8.51 -6.85 23.04
C ILE A 3 -8.59 -6.37 24.48
N GLU A 4 -9.79 -5.96 24.92
CA GLU A 4 -10.05 -5.53 26.28
C GLU A 4 -11.18 -6.38 26.89
N ASP A 5 -10.89 -6.97 28.07
CA ASP A 5 -11.87 -7.70 28.88
C ASP A 5 -12.33 -6.79 30.03
N HIS A 6 -13.62 -6.48 30.07
CA HIS A 6 -14.23 -5.60 31.07
C HIS A 6 -14.67 -6.33 32.35
N GLY A 7 -14.38 -7.63 32.50
CA GLY A 7 -14.64 -8.40 33.71
C GLY A 7 -16.12 -8.72 33.97
N ASN A 8 -17.02 -8.28 33.09
CA ASN A 8 -18.44 -8.62 33.04
C ASN A 8 -18.74 -9.71 31.99
N GLY A 9 -17.70 -10.31 31.38
CA GLY A 9 -17.81 -11.26 30.27
C GLY A 9 -17.97 -10.61 28.90
N GLN A 10 -17.99 -9.28 28.81
CA GLN A 10 -18.08 -8.55 27.54
C GLN A 10 -16.67 -8.18 27.06
N VAL A 11 -16.22 -8.88 26.02
CA VAL A 11 -14.90 -8.66 25.39
C VAL A 11 -15.06 -7.72 24.21
N LYS A 12 -14.23 -6.67 24.15
CA LYS A 12 -14.24 -5.68 23.08
C LYS A 12 -12.90 -5.60 22.37
N VAL A 13 -12.94 -5.12 21.13
CA VAL A 13 -11.77 -5.03 20.26
C VAL A 13 -11.62 -3.61 19.74
N HIS A 14 -10.43 -3.05 19.89
CA HIS A 14 -10.04 -1.78 19.29
C HIS A 14 -9.36 -2.06 17.97
N VAL A 15 -9.92 -1.54 16.88
CA VAL A 15 -9.48 -1.81 15.51
C VAL A 15 -9.38 -0.51 14.70
N CYS A 16 -8.40 -0.46 13.79
CA CYS A 16 -8.34 0.53 12.73
C CYS A 16 -9.08 -0.01 11.50
N LYS A 17 -9.93 0.79 10.88
CA LYS A 17 -10.69 0.37 9.71
C LYS A 17 -9.83 0.35 8.45
N TYR A 18 -9.99 -0.72 7.68
CA TYR A 18 -9.59 -0.76 6.28
C TYR A 18 -10.81 -0.43 5.42
N TYR A 19 -10.56 0.28 4.33
CA TYR A 19 -11.56 0.64 3.33
C TYR A 19 -11.21 0.00 2.00
N LYS A 20 -12.23 -0.33 1.21
CA LYS A 20 -12.03 -0.53 -0.22
C LYS A 20 -11.77 0.83 -0.87
N PRO A 21 -11.02 0.87 -1.98
CA PRO A 21 -10.75 2.14 -2.64
C PRO A 21 -12.01 2.94 -3.04
N GLU A 22 -13.08 2.27 -3.46
CA GLU A 22 -14.38 2.90 -3.74
C GLU A 22 -15.07 3.55 -2.53
N GLU A 23 -14.67 3.19 -1.30
CA GLU A 23 -15.24 3.74 -0.06
C GLU A 23 -14.48 4.98 0.43
N THR A 24 -13.36 5.33 -0.22
CA THR A 24 -12.60 6.56 0.09
C THR A 24 -13.20 7.76 -0.66
N SER A 25 -13.63 8.77 0.09
CA SER A 25 -14.51 9.84 -0.42
C SER A 25 -13.88 10.68 -1.55
N SER A 26 -12.66 11.18 -1.37
CA SER A 26 -11.98 12.01 -2.38
C SER A 26 -11.30 11.24 -3.50
N TRP A 27 -10.92 9.98 -3.27
CA TRP A 27 -10.01 9.28 -4.16
C TRP A 27 -10.69 8.29 -5.10
N GLY A 28 -11.71 7.58 -4.58
CA GLY A 28 -12.52 6.60 -5.31
C GLY A 28 -11.73 5.45 -5.93
N LYS A 29 -12.44 4.53 -6.60
CA LYS A 29 -11.79 3.43 -7.33
C LYS A 29 -11.18 3.94 -8.63
N ARG A 30 -9.91 3.60 -8.85
CA ARG A 30 -9.14 3.92 -10.07
C ARG A 30 -8.72 2.64 -10.79
N SER A 31 -8.32 2.78 -12.06
CA SER A 31 -7.91 1.66 -12.90
C SER A 31 -6.70 0.89 -12.39
N PHE A 32 -5.84 1.53 -11.59
CA PHE A 32 -4.65 0.90 -11.02
C PHE A 32 -4.92 0.13 -9.71
N HIS A 33 -6.17 0.09 -9.22
CA HIS A 33 -6.51 -0.69 -8.03
C HIS A 33 -6.74 -2.16 -8.39
N GLY A 34 -6.12 -3.04 -7.61
CA GLY A 34 -6.38 -4.46 -7.70
C GLY A 34 -7.67 -4.85 -6.99
N ALA A 35 -8.20 -6.03 -7.33
CA ALA A 35 -9.46 -6.53 -6.77
C ALA A 35 -9.39 -6.84 -5.26
N LYS A 36 -8.18 -7.05 -4.72
CA LYS A 36 -7.90 -7.39 -3.31
C LYS A 36 -7.24 -6.23 -2.55
N GLU A 37 -7.24 -5.03 -3.14
CA GLU A 37 -6.61 -3.85 -2.54
C GLU A 37 -7.49 -3.24 -1.45
N LEU A 38 -6.87 -2.93 -0.32
CA LEU A 38 -7.46 -2.21 0.80
C LEU A 38 -6.61 -0.97 1.12
N VAL A 39 -7.25 0.00 1.77
CA VAL A 39 -6.63 1.25 2.23
C VAL A 39 -6.78 1.30 3.75
N ILE A 40 -5.67 1.30 4.50
CA ILE A 40 -5.72 1.44 5.97
C ILE A 40 -6.10 2.87 6.32
N SER A 41 -6.84 3.09 7.40
CA SER A 41 -7.16 4.44 7.86
C SER A 41 -6.78 4.72 9.31
N ASP A 42 -6.79 6.00 9.68
CA ASP A 42 -6.74 6.49 11.06
C ASP A 42 -8.10 6.40 11.79
N HIS A 43 -9.13 5.85 11.14
CA HIS A 43 -10.44 5.62 11.75
C HIS A 43 -10.37 4.42 12.69
N THR A 44 -10.38 4.71 14.00
CA THR A 44 -10.42 3.72 15.06
C THR A 44 -11.84 3.52 15.59
N VAL A 45 -12.23 2.26 15.82
CA VAL A 45 -13.49 1.89 16.45
C VAL A 45 -13.29 0.85 17.53
N ILE A 46 -14.26 0.76 18.45
CA ILE A 46 -14.33 -0.24 19.50
C ILE A 46 -15.59 -1.07 19.24
N GLU A 47 -15.42 -2.34 18.90
CA GLU A 47 -16.53 -3.24 18.56
C GLU A 47 -16.56 -4.48 19.47
N SER A 48 -17.66 -5.22 19.44
CA SER A 48 -17.74 -6.52 20.13
C SER A 48 -16.92 -7.58 19.37
N VAL A 49 -16.30 -8.52 20.10
CA VAL A 49 -15.69 -9.71 19.46
C VAL A 49 -16.70 -10.55 18.67
N ASP A 50 -17.98 -10.49 19.04
CA ASP A 50 -19.04 -11.26 18.39
C ASP A 50 -19.32 -10.81 16.95
N GLU A 51 -18.86 -9.62 16.56
CA GLU A 51 -18.99 -9.10 15.20
C GLU A 51 -17.89 -9.60 14.25
N ILE A 52 -16.91 -10.34 14.77
CA ILE A 52 -15.80 -10.87 13.96
C ILE A 52 -16.27 -12.11 13.19
N GLU A 53 -16.40 -11.98 11.87
CA GLU A 53 -16.81 -13.08 10.98
C GLU A 53 -15.67 -14.07 10.67
N GLY A 54 -14.41 -13.62 10.75
CA GLY A 54 -13.24 -14.44 10.43
C GLY A 54 -11.92 -13.68 10.46
N LYS A 55 -10.82 -14.41 10.21
CA LYS A 55 -9.46 -13.84 10.08
C LYS A 55 -9.12 -13.67 8.60
N CYS A 56 -8.51 -12.55 8.25
CA CYS A 56 -7.89 -12.32 6.94
C CYS A 56 -6.45 -11.85 7.12
N ILE A 57 -5.69 -11.81 6.02
CA ILE A 57 -4.30 -11.34 5.99
C ILE A 57 -4.23 -10.14 5.04
N VAL A 58 -3.67 -9.03 5.52
CA VAL A 58 -3.41 -7.86 4.70
C VAL A 58 -1.90 -7.72 4.52
N HIS A 59 -1.42 -8.10 3.36
CA HIS A 59 -0.01 -8.11 2.97
C HIS A 59 0.48 -6.72 2.54
N THR A 60 1.80 -6.55 2.49
CA THR A 60 2.43 -5.51 1.65
C THR A 60 2.16 -5.80 0.17
N LEU A 61 2.30 -4.81 -0.71
CA LEU A 61 2.18 -5.07 -2.15
C LEU A 61 3.23 -6.07 -2.62
N GLU A 62 4.46 -5.95 -2.11
CA GLU A 62 5.58 -6.80 -2.49
C GLU A 62 5.30 -8.27 -2.16
N ASP A 63 4.85 -8.57 -0.94
CA ASP A 63 4.59 -9.95 -0.51
C ASP A 63 3.36 -10.53 -1.18
N TYR A 64 2.31 -9.72 -1.37
CA TYR A 64 1.13 -10.15 -2.10
C TYR A 64 1.47 -10.58 -3.54
N ARG A 65 2.37 -9.87 -4.23
CA ARG A 65 2.80 -10.21 -5.60
C ARG A 65 3.56 -11.55 -5.67
N LYS A 66 4.14 -12.02 -4.56
CA LYS A 66 4.85 -13.30 -4.47
C LYS A 66 3.91 -14.49 -4.26
N LEU A 67 2.67 -14.27 -3.83
CA LEU A 67 1.71 -15.33 -3.53
C LEU A 67 1.32 -16.10 -4.80
N LYS A 68 1.48 -17.42 -4.75
CA LYS A 68 0.99 -18.36 -5.77
C LYS A 68 0.54 -19.67 -5.09
N PRO A 69 -0.78 -19.95 -4.98
CA PRO A 69 -1.94 -19.11 -5.36
C PRO A 69 -2.22 -17.98 -4.36
N VAL A 70 -3.10 -17.04 -4.74
CA VAL A 70 -3.70 -16.06 -3.82
C VAL A 70 -4.97 -16.67 -3.20
N ALA A 71 -5.08 -16.72 -1.88
CA ALA A 71 -6.24 -17.25 -1.17
C ALA A 71 -7.41 -16.25 -1.10
N THR A 72 -8.57 -16.71 -0.65
CA THR A 72 -9.76 -15.86 -0.46
C THR A 72 -9.53 -14.80 0.62
N GLU A 73 -8.76 -15.15 1.63
CA GLU A 73 -8.43 -14.37 2.83
C GLU A 73 -7.23 -13.44 2.63
N ASP A 74 -6.57 -13.50 1.48
CA ASP A 74 -5.42 -12.65 1.15
C ASP A 74 -5.86 -11.33 0.51
N TYR A 75 -5.43 -10.24 1.15
CA TYR A 75 -5.59 -8.84 0.71
C TYR A 75 -4.25 -8.14 0.73
N TYR A 76 -4.16 -6.95 0.14
CA TYR A 76 -2.95 -6.13 0.25
C TYR A 76 -3.27 -4.66 0.45
N CYS A 77 -2.33 -3.93 1.06
CA CYS A 77 -2.45 -2.52 1.34
C CYS A 77 -1.13 -1.79 1.08
N ARG A 78 -1.18 -0.74 0.26
CA ARG A 78 -0.04 0.14 -0.05
C ARG A 78 -0.34 1.63 0.14
N PHE A 79 -1.55 1.94 0.58
CA PHE A 79 -2.02 3.31 0.82
C PHE A 79 -2.59 3.44 2.22
N ALA A 80 -2.38 4.61 2.83
CA ALA A 80 -3.03 5.03 4.05
C ALA A 80 -3.99 6.19 3.74
N TYR A 81 -5.16 6.16 4.38
CA TYR A 81 -6.21 7.16 4.26
C TYR A 81 -6.38 7.90 5.58
N ASN A 82 -6.20 9.21 5.56
CA ASN A 82 -6.58 10.07 6.67
C ASN A 82 -8.03 10.52 6.47
N ILE A 83 -8.94 10.02 7.30
CA ILE A 83 -10.38 10.33 7.19
C ILE A 83 -10.68 11.79 7.57
N THR A 84 -9.86 12.37 8.44
CA THR A 84 -10.05 13.75 8.92
C THR A 84 -9.71 14.76 7.84
N THR A 85 -8.61 14.54 7.11
CA THR A 85 -8.14 15.43 6.03
C THR A 85 -8.60 14.98 4.64
N ASP A 86 -9.23 13.81 4.54
CA ASP A 86 -9.64 13.15 3.28
C ASP A 86 -8.47 12.99 2.29
N THR A 87 -7.29 12.65 2.80
CA THR A 87 -6.05 12.52 2.02
C THR A 87 -5.54 11.08 2.00
N ILE A 88 -4.86 10.73 0.91
CA ILE A 88 -4.22 9.42 0.75
C ILE A 88 -2.72 9.59 0.61
N THR A 89 -1.97 8.80 1.37
CA THR A 89 -0.51 8.70 1.31
C THR A 89 -0.11 7.28 0.95
N MET A 90 1.03 7.14 0.26
CA MET A 90 1.64 5.84 0.06
C MET A 90 2.19 5.37 1.41
N ARG A 91 1.89 4.12 1.79
CA ARG A 91 2.61 3.47 2.89
C ARG A 91 4.01 3.20 2.36
N SER A 92 4.99 3.96 2.86
CA SER A 92 6.37 3.97 2.39
C SER A 92 6.91 2.57 2.13
N GLU A 93 7.06 2.23 0.85
CA GLU A 93 8.03 1.23 0.38
C GLU A 93 9.23 2.05 -0.08
N PRO A 94 10.41 1.93 0.54
CA PRO A 94 11.58 2.63 0.08
C PRO A 94 11.98 2.01 -1.26
N TYR A 95 11.66 2.71 -2.35
CA TYR A 95 12.20 2.44 -3.68
C TYR A 95 11.75 1.14 -4.36
N ASP A 96 10.45 0.92 -4.58
CA ASP A 96 10.06 0.16 -5.77
C ASP A 96 10.18 1.09 -6.99
N ARG A 97 11.42 1.27 -7.45
CA ARG A 97 11.75 2.02 -8.69
C ARG A 97 11.48 1.20 -9.95
N ASP A 98 10.80 0.06 -9.84
CA ASP A 98 10.16 -0.58 -10.98
C ASP A 98 8.96 0.27 -11.40
N VAL A 99 9.26 1.42 -12.02
CA VAL A 99 8.29 2.22 -12.74
C VAL A 99 7.81 1.35 -13.89
N VAL A 100 6.66 0.71 -13.69
CA VAL A 100 6.01 -0.08 -14.73
C VAL A 100 5.33 0.89 -15.69
N PHE A 101 5.83 0.96 -16.91
CA PHE A 101 5.19 1.70 -17.98
C PHE A 101 4.13 0.82 -18.63
N HIS A 102 2.91 1.32 -18.76
CA HIS A 102 1.98 0.73 -19.71
C HIS A 102 2.60 0.86 -21.10
N PRO A 103 2.67 -0.20 -21.92
CA PRO A 103 3.23 -0.11 -23.27
C PRO A 103 2.62 1.06 -24.06
N SER A 104 1.30 1.23 -23.96
CA SER A 104 0.58 2.32 -24.63
C SER A 104 0.96 3.73 -24.17
N CYS A 105 1.55 3.90 -22.98
CA CYS A 105 2.02 5.20 -22.49
C CYS A 105 3.41 5.57 -23.02
N ILE A 106 4.12 4.61 -23.63
CA ILE A 106 5.46 4.78 -24.23
C ILE A 106 5.43 4.40 -25.72
N ASP A 107 4.26 4.53 -26.36
CA ASP A 107 4.02 4.27 -27.78
C ASP A 107 4.40 2.86 -28.24
N LEU A 108 4.21 1.86 -27.38
CA LEU A 108 4.39 0.44 -27.68
C LEU A 108 3.08 -0.35 -27.58
N THR A 109 2.95 -1.40 -28.39
CA THR A 109 1.96 -2.45 -28.21
C THR A 109 2.40 -3.48 -27.17
N GLU A 110 1.47 -4.28 -26.65
CA GLU A 110 1.83 -5.39 -25.75
C GLU A 110 2.79 -6.40 -26.41
N GLN A 111 2.63 -6.67 -27.71
CA GLN A 111 3.54 -7.57 -28.42
C GLN A 111 4.95 -6.97 -28.48
N GLU A 112 5.08 -5.70 -28.83
CA GLU A 112 6.38 -5.02 -28.91
C GLU A 112 7.07 -4.97 -27.55
N ALA A 113 6.35 -4.63 -26.48
CA ALA A 113 6.90 -4.60 -25.12
C ALA A 113 7.41 -5.98 -24.67
N LYS A 114 6.74 -7.08 -25.04
CA LYS A 114 7.19 -8.46 -24.73
C LYS A 114 8.45 -8.88 -25.49
N MET A 115 8.79 -8.19 -26.57
CA MET A 115 9.97 -8.47 -27.40
C MET A 115 11.20 -7.62 -27.01
N LEU A 116 11.06 -6.70 -26.04
CA LEU A 116 12.17 -5.90 -25.55
C LEU A 116 13.05 -6.70 -24.59
N ASP A 117 14.36 -6.67 -24.83
CA ASP A 117 15.37 -7.21 -23.89
C ASP A 117 15.63 -6.25 -22.71
N GLY A 118 15.27 -4.98 -22.87
CA GLY A 118 15.38 -3.94 -21.85
C GLY A 118 14.78 -2.61 -22.32
N TYR A 119 14.37 -1.78 -21.37
CA TYR A 119 13.82 -0.44 -21.63
C TYR A 119 14.45 0.58 -20.68
N VAL A 120 14.81 1.75 -21.21
CA VAL A 120 15.28 2.92 -20.44
C VAL A 120 14.43 4.10 -20.87
N CYS A 121 13.79 4.78 -19.92
CA CYS A 121 12.99 5.96 -20.24
C CYS A 121 13.88 7.16 -20.61
N ASP A 122 13.32 8.12 -21.35
CA ASP A 122 14.05 9.29 -21.85
C ASP A 122 14.70 10.11 -20.72
N ASP A 123 14.03 10.22 -19.57
CA ASP A 123 14.56 10.94 -18.41
C ASP A 123 15.82 10.26 -17.86
N CYS A 124 15.79 8.94 -17.68
CA CYS A 124 16.94 8.15 -17.23
C CYS A 124 18.08 8.16 -18.26
N TYR A 125 17.76 8.10 -19.55
CA TYR A 125 18.76 8.25 -20.61
C TYR A 125 19.46 9.62 -20.52
N SER A 126 18.70 10.68 -20.23
CA SER A 126 19.25 12.03 -20.07
C SER A 126 20.12 12.18 -18.81
N ASP A 127 19.78 11.53 -17.71
CA ASP A 127 20.53 11.61 -16.45
C ASP A 127 21.83 10.81 -16.47
N MET A 128 21.87 9.68 -17.19
CA MET A 128 23.11 8.94 -17.43
C MET A 128 24.17 9.80 -18.13
N THR A 129 23.76 10.84 -18.86
CA THR A 129 24.70 11.80 -19.48
C THR A 129 25.16 12.93 -18.55
N LYS A 130 24.57 13.08 -17.34
CA LYS A 130 24.75 14.24 -16.44
C LYS A 130 25.46 13.92 -15.12
N THR A 131 25.46 12.67 -14.61
CA THR A 131 25.88 12.34 -13.23
C THR A 131 27.38 12.11 -13.03
N ASN A 132 28.23 13.10 -13.34
CA ASN A 132 29.64 13.07 -12.92
C ASN A 132 29.94 13.92 -11.67
N ASN A 133 28.98 14.60 -11.04
CA ASN A 133 29.23 15.40 -9.82
C ASN A 133 27.94 15.75 -9.06
N ARG A 134 27.57 15.04 -7.98
CA ARG A 134 27.08 15.64 -6.71
C ARG A 134 26.84 14.59 -5.60
N PRO A 135 27.13 14.89 -4.31
CA PRO A 135 26.96 13.95 -3.20
C PRO A 135 25.56 14.01 -2.55
N ALA A 136 25.25 12.94 -1.80
CA ALA A 136 23.98 12.64 -1.17
C ALA A 136 23.64 13.53 0.04
N GLY A 137 22.35 13.87 0.22
CA GLY A 137 21.84 14.60 1.37
C GLY A 137 20.51 14.04 1.85
N ASN A 138 20.42 13.75 3.15
CA ASN A 138 19.23 13.30 3.89
C ASN A 138 18.19 14.42 4.06
N THR A 139 16.91 14.07 4.02
CA THR A 139 15.79 14.97 4.40
C THR A 139 14.72 14.23 5.20
N LYS A 140 13.90 15.02 5.92
CA LYS A 140 12.76 14.77 6.84
C LYS A 140 11.85 13.56 6.61
N GLU A 141 11.95 12.90 5.47
CA GLU A 141 11.21 11.70 5.05
C GLU A 141 11.46 10.51 5.99
N GLN A 142 12.67 10.43 6.57
CA GLN A 142 13.04 9.38 7.53
C GLN A 142 12.21 9.43 8.83
N GLU A 143 11.81 10.62 9.30
CA GLU A 143 11.07 10.80 10.56
C GLU A 143 9.60 10.38 10.43
N GLU A 144 8.97 10.54 9.25
CA GLU A 144 7.60 10.07 9.02
C GLU A 144 7.53 8.54 8.84
N ILE A 145 8.54 7.93 8.22
CA ILE A 145 8.66 6.47 8.06
C ILE A 145 8.69 5.75 9.42
N ASP A 146 9.44 6.31 10.38
CA ASP A 146 9.59 5.72 11.73
C ASP A 146 8.27 5.70 12.53
N LEU A 147 7.34 6.63 12.26
CA LEU A 147 6.02 6.68 12.89
C LEU A 147 5.08 5.55 12.41
N TRP A 148 5.19 5.15 11.14
CA TRP A 148 4.34 4.10 10.56
C TRP A 148 4.90 2.69 10.78
N ASN A 149 6.22 2.55 10.94
CA ASN A 149 6.88 1.29 11.28
C ASN A 149 6.63 0.83 12.73
N GLY A 150 6.12 1.71 13.61
CA GLY A 150 5.80 1.39 15.00
C GLY A 150 4.51 0.60 15.21
N VAL A 151 3.73 0.31 14.16
CA VAL A 151 2.47 -0.43 14.26
C VAL A 151 2.70 -1.91 13.95
N GLU A 152 3.17 -2.67 14.94
CA GLU A 152 3.27 -4.12 14.86
C GLU A 152 1.86 -4.75 14.93
N VAL A 153 1.43 -5.41 13.86
CA VAL A 153 0.31 -6.35 13.90
C VAL A 153 0.89 -7.70 14.37
N LYS A 154 0.81 -7.96 15.68
CA LYS A 154 1.22 -9.24 16.25
C LYS A 154 0.23 -10.36 15.87
N ASP A 155 0.80 -11.53 15.57
CA ASP A 155 0.18 -12.75 15.04
C ASP A 155 -1.02 -13.31 15.83
#